data_AF-A0A945AVU3-F1
#
_entry.id   AF-A0A945AVU3-F1
#
_cell.length_a   1.000
_cell.length_b   1.000
_cell.length_c   1.000
_cell.angle_alpha   90.00
_cell.angle_beta   90.00
_cell.angle_gamma   90.00
#
_symmetry.space_group_name_H-M   'P 1'
#
loop_
_entity.id
_entity.type
_entity.pdbx_description
1 polymer ?
#
loop_
_entity_poly.entity_id
_entity_poly.type
_entity_poly.pdbx_seq_one_letter_code
_entity_poly.pdbx_strand_id
1 'polypeptide(L)'
;MARSSKTRTSIRDAVRRHPNKGSGRKWLQRIIAVSTCLLLLIFFASWWAGAFTEPEVVAEIHTMVDEEVAYLAKVARNEIPYGSSDRDMGEWFQKFRDVPEQYRGQIRQDMGRLFAARERAATQSYFALPQNKRQAEMDRRIQAEEARSKERRERWAAERAAREKADTNRQPSSQNEQTAGGQESRRDGQDGNREAGQGRRGPPRTEDTRNDWMKRRLDNSSPDERARRTEYRRAMTERREQLGIEPGRGGGPPGRRGPPGGRPT
;
A
#
# COMPACT_ATOMS: atom_id res chain seq x y z
N MET A 1 -40.69 -23.90 92.38
CA MET A 1 -40.47 -22.63 91.65
C MET A 1 -39.05 -22.60 91.11
N ALA A 2 -38.82 -22.92 89.82
CA ALA A 2 -37.47 -22.91 89.22
C ALA A 2 -37.55 -22.87 87.67
N ARG A 3 -37.91 -21.73 87.08
CA ARG A 3 -37.80 -21.47 85.64
C ARG A 3 -37.56 -19.97 85.38
N SER A 4 -36.40 -19.43 85.76
CA SER A 4 -36.08 -18.02 85.44
C SER A 4 -34.58 -17.70 85.28
N SER A 5 -33.74 -18.69 84.96
CA SER A 5 -32.30 -18.46 84.76
C SER A 5 -31.77 -18.86 83.38
N LYS A 6 -32.48 -19.72 82.62
CA LYS A 6 -32.03 -20.19 81.29
C LYS A 6 -32.33 -19.23 80.13
N THR A 7 -33.26 -18.29 80.28
CA THR A 7 -33.66 -17.35 79.23
C THR A 7 -32.84 -16.05 79.20
N ARG A 8 -32.12 -15.71 80.28
CA ARG A 8 -31.29 -14.50 80.35
C ARG A 8 -29.89 -14.68 79.74
N THR A 9 -29.39 -15.92 79.65
CA THR A 9 -28.11 -16.24 79.01
C THR A 9 -28.22 -16.42 77.50
N SER A 10 -29.34 -16.94 76.98
CA SER A 10 -29.50 -17.16 75.53
C SER A 10 -29.62 -15.86 74.72
N ILE A 11 -30.17 -14.80 75.32
CA ILE A 11 -30.28 -13.48 74.66
C ILE A 11 -28.90 -12.80 74.60
N ARG A 12 -28.05 -13.00 75.62
CA ARG A 12 -26.70 -12.41 75.66
C ARG A 12 -25.73 -13.08 74.69
N ASP A 13 -25.91 -14.37 74.40
CA ASP A 13 -25.13 -15.10 73.40
C ASP A 13 -25.60 -14.85 71.96
N ALA A 14 -26.90 -14.58 71.75
CA ALA A 14 -27.43 -14.24 70.43
C ALA A 14 -26.91 -12.87 69.92
N VAL A 15 -26.64 -11.92 70.81
CA VAL A 15 -26.11 -10.59 70.46
C VAL A 15 -24.62 -10.62 70.07
N ARG A 16 -23.87 -11.67 70.43
CA ARG A 16 -22.42 -11.77 70.14
C ARG A 16 -22.07 -12.47 68.82
N ARG A 17 -23.04 -12.99 68.07
CA ARG A 17 -22.79 -13.69 66.80
C ARG A 17 -23.38 -12.97 65.59
N HIS A 18 -22.90 -11.76 65.34
CA HIS A 18 -22.92 -11.20 63.98
C HIS A 18 -21.48 -10.90 63.56
N PRO A 19 -20.77 -11.83 62.90
CA PRO A 19 -19.57 -11.45 62.17
C PRO A 19 -19.99 -10.47 61.07
N ASN A 20 -19.32 -9.32 61.01
CA ASN A 20 -19.49 -8.27 60.00
C ASN A 20 -19.33 -8.81 58.56
N LYS A 21 -20.34 -9.51 58.03
CA LYS A 21 -20.45 -9.93 56.63
C LYS A 21 -20.98 -8.74 55.80
N GLY A 22 -20.17 -7.69 55.71
CA GLY A 22 -20.52 -6.49 54.93
C GLY A 22 -19.34 -5.67 54.43
N SER A 23 -18.15 -5.87 54.99
CA SER A 23 -16.95 -5.10 54.65
C SER A 23 -16.24 -5.61 53.39
N GLY A 24 -16.16 -6.93 53.19
CA GLY A 24 -15.42 -7.54 52.06
C GLY A 24 -15.99 -7.19 50.69
N ARG A 25 -17.32 -7.21 50.53
CA ARG A 25 -17.98 -6.90 49.24
C ARG A 25 -17.88 -5.42 48.88
N LYS A 26 -17.97 -4.52 49.86
CA LYS A 26 -17.78 -3.07 49.67
C LYS A 26 -16.32 -2.71 49.39
N TRP A 27 -15.37 -3.42 50.02
CA TRP A 27 -13.94 -3.25 49.76
C TRP A 27 -13.54 -3.76 48.37
N LEU A 28 -14.06 -4.93 47.97
CA LEU A 28 -13.86 -5.47 46.62
C LEU A 28 -14.46 -4.54 45.55
N GLN A 29 -15.67 -4.00 45.77
CA GLN A 29 -16.29 -3.01 44.89
C GLN A 29 -15.45 -1.72 44.77
N ARG A 30 -14.85 -1.25 45.86
CA ARG A 30 -13.95 -0.09 45.85
C ARG A 30 -12.67 -0.37 45.06
N ILE A 31 -12.08 -1.55 45.21
CA ILE A 31 -10.89 -1.95 44.43
C ILE A 31 -11.22 -2.02 42.94
N ILE A 32 -12.35 -2.63 42.58
CA ILE A 32 -12.80 -2.71 41.18
C ILE A 32 -13.07 -1.31 40.62
N ALA A 33 -13.73 -0.43 41.38
CA ALA A 33 -13.99 0.93 40.95
C ALA A 33 -12.70 1.72 40.74
N VAL A 34 -11.73 1.62 41.67
CA VAL A 34 -10.42 2.28 41.55
C VAL A 34 -9.63 1.72 40.38
N SER A 35 -9.56 0.40 40.21
CA SER A 35 -8.83 -0.22 39.10
C SER A 35 -9.43 0.13 37.75
N THR A 36 -10.76 0.14 37.64
CA THR A 36 -11.46 0.55 36.41
C THR A 36 -11.20 2.02 36.10
N CYS A 37 -11.23 2.89 37.11
CA CYS A 37 -10.92 4.31 36.94
C CYS A 37 -9.46 4.52 36.51
N LEU A 38 -8.53 3.72 37.04
CA LEU A 38 -7.11 3.78 36.68
C LEU A 38 -6.88 3.27 35.25
N LEU A 39 -7.55 2.20 34.84
CA LEU A 39 -7.53 1.72 33.45
C LEU A 39 -8.13 2.73 32.47
N LEU A 40 -9.24 3.39 32.84
CA LEU A 40 -9.81 4.47 32.03
C LEU A 40 -8.87 5.67 31.94
N LEU A 41 -8.20 6.04 33.04
CA LEU A 41 -7.20 7.12 33.01
C LEU A 41 -6.00 6.77 32.15
N ILE A 42 -5.50 5.53 32.21
CA ILE A 42 -4.43 5.05 31.31
C ILE A 42 -4.90 5.05 29.87
N PHE A 43 -6.13 4.61 29.60
CA PHE A 43 -6.71 4.63 28.26
C PHE A 43 -6.85 6.06 27.73
N PHE A 44 -7.38 6.98 28.52
CA PHE A 44 -7.51 8.39 28.16
C PHE A 44 -6.15 9.07 28.01
N ALA A 45 -5.17 8.78 28.87
CA ALA A 45 -3.81 9.28 28.74
C ALA A 45 -3.12 8.73 27.49
N SER A 46 -3.32 7.45 27.18
CA SER A 46 -2.82 6.80 25.97
C SER A 46 -3.48 7.35 24.70
N TRP A 47 -4.78 7.66 24.76
CA TRP A 47 -5.52 8.35 23.72
C TRP A 47 -5.01 9.78 23.49
N TRP A 48 -4.80 10.54 24.56
CA TRP A 48 -4.23 11.90 24.49
C TRP A 48 -2.78 11.92 24.04
N ALA A 49 -2.00 10.88 24.36
CA ALA A 49 -0.61 10.72 23.95
C ALA A 49 -0.44 10.23 22.50
N GLY A 50 -1.53 10.11 21.74
CA GLY A 50 -1.46 9.75 20.32
C GLY A 50 -1.19 8.27 20.04
N ALA A 51 -1.35 7.38 21.03
CA ALA A 51 -1.16 5.94 20.80
C ALA A 51 -2.18 5.35 19.78
N PHE A 52 -3.25 6.09 19.50
CA PHE A 52 -4.27 5.76 18.49
C PHE A 52 -4.32 6.76 17.33
N THR A 53 -3.39 7.72 17.25
CA THR A 53 -3.33 8.65 16.11
C THR A 53 -2.55 8.04 14.96
N GLU A 54 -3.12 8.16 13.77
CA GLU A 54 -2.49 7.75 12.51
C GLU A 54 -1.12 8.42 12.34
N PRO A 55 -0.08 7.71 11.86
CA PRO A 55 1.22 8.32 11.63
C PRO A 55 1.09 9.49 10.65
N GLU A 56 1.79 10.59 10.93
CA GLU A 56 1.76 11.81 10.12
C GLU A 56 1.94 11.54 8.62
N VAL A 57 2.87 10.64 8.27
CA VAL A 57 3.14 10.23 6.88
C VAL A 57 1.90 9.63 6.19
N VAL A 58 1.09 8.87 6.92
CA VAL A 58 -0.10 8.20 6.36
C VAL A 58 -1.22 9.23 6.18
N ALA A 59 -1.45 10.08 7.18
CA ALA A 59 -2.39 11.20 7.08
C ALA A 59 -2.04 12.16 5.94
N GLU A 60 -0.75 12.49 5.76
CA GLU A 60 -0.25 13.32 4.66
C GLU A 60 -0.52 12.67 3.29
N ILE A 61 -0.30 11.35 3.16
CA ILE A 61 -0.61 10.66 1.91
C ILE A 61 -2.11 10.70 1.62
N HIS A 62 -2.96 10.52 2.63
CA HIS A 62 -4.41 10.62 2.45
C HIS A 62 -4.84 11.99 1.93
N THR A 63 -4.37 13.07 2.56
CA THR A 63 -4.69 14.44 2.14
C THR A 63 -4.17 14.73 0.75
N MET A 64 -2.93 14.33 0.44
CA MET A 64 -2.37 14.45 -0.90
C MET A 64 -3.22 13.74 -1.96
N VAL A 65 -3.74 12.54 -1.66
CA VAL A 65 -4.61 11.79 -2.59
C VAL A 65 -5.93 12.50 -2.78
N ASP A 66 -6.56 12.93 -1.70
CA ASP A 66 -7.86 13.60 -1.78
C ASP A 66 -7.76 14.90 -2.58
N GLU A 67 -6.73 15.70 -2.35
CA GLU A 67 -6.45 16.92 -3.11
C GLU A 67 -6.24 16.63 -4.59
N GLU A 68 -5.41 15.64 -4.92
CA GLU A 68 -5.11 15.31 -6.33
C GLU A 68 -6.33 14.70 -7.03
N VAL A 69 -7.11 13.87 -6.35
CA VAL A 69 -8.38 13.35 -6.88
C VAL A 69 -9.36 14.48 -7.14
N ALA A 70 -9.47 15.46 -6.22
CA ALA A 70 -10.32 16.63 -6.40
C ALA A 70 -9.84 17.51 -7.57
N TYR A 71 -8.53 17.71 -7.71
CA TYR A 71 -7.92 18.38 -8.85
C TYR A 71 -8.24 17.66 -10.17
N LEU A 72 -8.02 16.36 -10.23
CA LEU A 72 -8.29 15.53 -11.42
C LEU A 72 -9.78 15.51 -11.77
N ALA A 73 -10.68 15.64 -10.79
CA ALA A 73 -12.10 15.80 -11.05
C ALA A 73 -12.41 17.12 -11.80
N LYS A 74 -11.72 18.22 -11.48
CA LYS A 74 -11.83 19.49 -12.23
C LYS A 74 -11.31 19.33 -13.66
N VAL A 75 -10.19 18.63 -13.84
CA VAL A 75 -9.62 18.30 -15.17
C VAL A 75 -10.59 17.43 -15.98
N ALA A 76 -11.24 16.45 -15.34
CA ALA A 76 -12.21 15.58 -16.00
C ALA A 76 -13.43 16.37 -16.53
N ARG A 77 -13.84 17.42 -15.82
CA ARG A 77 -14.88 18.37 -16.25
C ARG A 77 -14.37 19.46 -17.20
N ASN A 78 -13.09 19.40 -17.59
CA ASN A 78 -12.44 20.36 -18.48
C ASN A 78 -12.41 21.81 -17.93
N GLU A 79 -12.49 21.97 -16.60
CA GLU A 79 -12.33 23.26 -15.92
C GLU A 79 -10.85 23.70 -15.88
N ILE A 80 -9.94 22.73 -15.91
CA ILE A 80 -8.49 22.91 -15.87
C ILE A 80 -7.86 22.06 -16.98
N PRO A 81 -6.82 22.54 -17.69
CA PRO A 81 -6.12 21.74 -18.69
C PRO A 81 -5.57 20.43 -18.13
N TYR A 82 -5.53 19.39 -18.97
CA TYR A 82 -4.87 18.14 -18.58
C TYR A 82 -3.35 18.31 -18.58
N GLY A 83 -2.69 17.78 -17.54
CA GLY A 83 -1.23 17.78 -17.45
C GLY A 83 -0.61 19.03 -16.81
N SER A 84 -1.40 19.95 -16.27
CA SER A 84 -0.93 21.07 -15.44
C SER A 84 -0.72 20.72 -13.96
N SER A 85 -0.75 19.42 -13.61
CA SER A 85 -0.33 18.97 -12.29
C SER A 85 1.20 18.82 -12.30
N ASP A 86 1.87 19.65 -11.50
CA ASP A 86 3.33 19.62 -11.32
C ASP A 86 3.77 18.50 -10.36
N ARG A 87 2.83 17.72 -9.79
CA ARG A 87 3.15 16.71 -8.79
C ARG A 87 3.85 15.50 -9.41
N ASP A 88 5.10 15.27 -8.98
CA ASP A 88 5.90 14.12 -9.43
C ASP A 88 5.50 12.86 -8.67
N MET A 89 4.98 11.86 -9.39
CA MET A 89 4.71 10.53 -8.84
C MET A 89 5.97 9.86 -8.25
N GLY A 90 7.17 10.28 -8.64
CA GLY A 90 8.42 9.83 -8.03
C GLY A 90 8.49 10.09 -6.53
N GLU A 91 8.14 11.31 -6.10
CA GLU A 91 8.09 11.71 -4.69
C GLU A 91 7.05 10.89 -3.91
N TRP A 92 5.90 10.65 -4.54
CA TRP A 92 4.84 9.81 -3.98
C TRP A 92 5.31 8.38 -3.69
N PHE A 93 6.08 7.78 -4.60
CA PHE A 93 6.63 6.45 -4.39
C PHE A 93 7.70 6.41 -3.29
N GLN A 94 8.41 7.51 -3.07
CA GLN A 94 9.36 7.63 -1.96
C GLN A 94 8.61 7.67 -0.63
N LYS A 95 7.62 8.56 -0.48
CA LYS A 95 6.77 8.62 0.73
C LYS A 95 6.07 7.29 1.01
N PHE A 96 5.60 6.60 -0.02
CA PHE A 96 5.00 5.27 0.12
C PHE A 96 5.96 4.23 0.71
N ARG A 97 7.25 4.30 0.39
CA ARG A 97 8.25 3.35 0.92
C ARG A 97 8.36 3.45 2.44
N ASP A 98 8.17 4.64 2.97
CA ASP A 98 8.32 4.97 4.39
C ASP A 98 7.04 4.66 5.19
N VAL A 99 5.95 4.23 4.52
CA VAL A 99 4.69 3.83 5.17
C VAL A 99 4.86 2.53 5.97
N PRO A 100 4.44 2.52 7.26
CA PRO A 100 4.44 1.31 8.09
C PRO A 100 3.61 0.17 7.48
N GLU A 101 4.05 -1.08 7.62
CA GLU A 101 3.46 -2.25 6.95
C GLU A 101 1.94 -2.35 7.14
N GLN A 102 1.46 -2.05 8.35
CA GLN A 102 0.04 -2.10 8.71
C GLN A 102 -0.85 -1.16 7.87
N TYR A 103 -0.31 -0.04 7.38
CA TYR A 103 -1.05 0.94 6.56
C TYR A 103 -0.83 0.76 5.06
N ARG A 104 0.12 -0.09 4.63
CA ARG A 104 0.41 -0.29 3.19
C ARG A 104 -0.79 -0.79 2.41
N GLY A 105 -1.67 -1.59 3.03
CA GLY A 105 -2.90 -2.06 2.41
C GLY A 105 -3.85 -0.92 2.06
N GLN A 106 -4.02 0.03 2.99
CA GLN A 106 -4.88 1.20 2.83
C GLN A 106 -4.30 2.16 1.79
N ILE A 107 -3.01 2.52 1.90
CA ILE A 107 -2.37 3.42 0.94
C ILE A 107 -2.36 2.84 -0.49
N ARG A 108 -2.26 1.51 -0.65
CA ARG A 108 -2.42 0.89 -1.99
C ARG A 108 -3.81 1.12 -2.57
N GLN A 109 -4.85 1.15 -1.76
CA GLN A 109 -6.21 1.46 -2.21
C GLN A 109 -6.31 2.93 -2.61
N ASP A 110 -5.74 3.85 -1.83
CA ASP A 110 -5.72 5.28 -2.17
C ASP A 110 -4.96 5.58 -3.45
N MET A 111 -3.81 4.95 -3.64
CA MET A 111 -3.07 5.00 -4.90
C MET A 111 -3.93 4.46 -6.05
N GLY A 112 -4.63 3.34 -5.85
CA GLY A 112 -5.58 2.81 -6.82
C GLY A 112 -6.67 3.82 -7.21
N ARG A 113 -7.23 4.52 -6.22
CA ARG A 113 -8.21 5.60 -6.41
C ARG A 113 -7.63 6.76 -7.20
N LEU A 114 -6.41 7.20 -6.87
CA LEU A 114 -5.68 8.24 -7.60
C LEU A 114 -5.46 7.85 -9.07
N PHE A 115 -4.95 6.64 -9.33
CA PHE A 115 -4.74 6.17 -10.71
C PHE A 115 -6.04 6.09 -11.50
N ALA A 116 -7.13 5.65 -10.87
CA ALA A 116 -8.45 5.63 -11.50
C ALA A 116 -8.95 7.06 -11.81
N ALA A 117 -8.76 8.01 -10.89
CA ALA A 117 -9.10 9.42 -11.13
C ALA A 117 -8.28 10.01 -12.29
N ARG A 118 -7.00 9.67 -12.38
CA ARG A 118 -6.12 10.14 -13.47
C ARG A 118 -6.53 9.57 -14.82
N GLU A 119 -6.83 8.28 -14.89
CA GLU A 119 -7.36 7.64 -16.11
C GLU A 119 -8.67 8.31 -16.54
N ARG A 120 -9.57 8.55 -15.59
CA ARG A 120 -10.84 9.23 -15.85
C ARG A 120 -10.62 10.65 -16.36
N ALA A 121 -9.77 11.44 -15.72
CA ALA A 121 -9.44 12.80 -16.15
C ALA A 121 -8.83 12.84 -17.55
N ALA A 122 -7.90 11.92 -17.85
CA ALA A 122 -7.28 11.81 -19.17
C ALA A 122 -8.32 11.51 -20.26
N THR A 123 -9.19 10.54 -19.99
CA THR A 123 -10.24 10.08 -20.91
C THR A 123 -11.30 11.17 -21.12
N GLN A 124 -11.86 11.72 -20.04
CA GLN A 124 -12.95 12.69 -20.13
C GLN A 124 -12.50 14.01 -20.75
N SER A 125 -11.33 14.54 -20.35
CA SER A 125 -10.78 15.76 -20.95
C SER A 125 -10.54 15.59 -22.46
N TYR A 126 -10.13 14.40 -22.91
CA TYR A 126 -9.96 14.12 -24.33
C TYR A 126 -11.28 14.17 -25.11
N PHE A 127 -12.34 13.53 -24.59
CA PHE A 127 -13.63 13.52 -25.27
C PHE A 127 -14.37 14.85 -25.17
N ALA A 128 -14.08 15.67 -24.15
CA ALA A 128 -14.60 17.03 -24.02
C ALA A 128 -14.02 17.99 -25.08
N LEU A 129 -12.85 17.68 -25.64
CA LEU A 129 -12.25 18.51 -26.70
C LEU A 129 -12.97 18.34 -28.05
N PRO A 130 -13.08 19.42 -28.84
CA PRO A 130 -13.51 19.36 -30.23
C PRO A 130 -12.67 18.36 -31.03
N GLN A 131 -13.30 17.58 -31.92
CA GLN A 131 -12.63 16.50 -32.67
C GLN A 131 -11.39 16.96 -33.42
N ASN A 132 -11.41 18.16 -34.02
CA ASN A 132 -10.28 18.74 -34.75
C ASN A 132 -9.08 19.10 -33.86
N LYS A 133 -9.26 19.26 -32.54
CA LYS A 133 -8.18 19.58 -31.59
C LYS A 133 -7.61 18.35 -30.89
N ARG A 134 -8.29 17.21 -30.97
CA ARG A 134 -7.93 15.97 -30.25
C ARG A 134 -6.55 15.45 -30.66
N GLN A 135 -6.20 15.49 -31.94
CA GLN A 135 -4.89 14.98 -32.41
C GLN A 135 -3.72 15.80 -31.86
N ALA A 136 -3.78 17.13 -31.96
CA ALA A 136 -2.74 18.01 -31.44
C ALA A 136 -2.57 17.90 -29.92
N GLU A 137 -3.68 17.72 -29.18
CA GLU A 137 -3.62 17.46 -27.74
C GLU A 137 -2.97 16.10 -27.44
N MET A 138 -3.27 15.05 -28.21
CA MET A 138 -2.62 13.74 -28.07
C MET A 138 -1.12 13.84 -28.30
N ASP A 139 -0.68 14.58 -29.32
CA ASP A 139 0.75 14.81 -29.57
C ASP A 139 1.43 15.46 -28.38
N ARG A 140 0.84 16.54 -27.86
CA ARG A 140 1.37 17.25 -26.69
C ARG A 140 1.48 16.32 -25.50
N ARG A 141 0.46 15.51 -25.22
CA ARG A 141 0.45 14.56 -24.10
C ARG A 141 1.49 13.46 -24.26
N ILE A 142 1.61 12.90 -25.47
CA ILE A 142 2.59 11.86 -25.79
C ILE A 142 4.01 12.41 -25.64
N GLN A 143 4.30 13.59 -26.19
CA GLN A 143 5.62 14.23 -26.05
C GLN A 143 5.98 14.50 -24.60
N ALA A 144 5.04 15.03 -23.80
CA ALA A 144 5.25 15.26 -22.37
C ALA A 144 5.44 13.94 -21.58
N GLU A 145 4.79 12.86 -22.00
CA GLU A 145 5.01 11.53 -21.41
C GLU A 145 6.37 10.95 -21.81
N GLU A 146 6.77 11.06 -23.08
CA GLU A 146 8.08 10.61 -23.56
C GLU A 146 9.24 11.36 -22.93
N ALA A 147 9.14 12.68 -22.75
CA ALA A 147 10.14 13.47 -22.05
C ALA A 147 10.36 12.95 -20.61
N ARG A 148 9.27 12.75 -19.86
CA ARG A 148 9.33 12.18 -18.50
C ARG A 148 9.81 10.72 -18.49
N SER A 149 9.42 9.93 -19.48
CA SER A 149 9.86 8.54 -19.63
C SER A 149 11.36 8.45 -19.93
N LYS A 150 11.87 9.33 -20.80
CA LYS A 150 13.29 9.44 -21.13
C LYS A 150 14.10 9.83 -19.90
N GLU A 151 13.70 10.90 -19.21
CA GLU A 151 14.36 11.32 -17.97
C GLU A 151 14.40 10.19 -16.93
N ARG A 152 13.27 9.47 -16.74
CA ARG A 152 13.22 8.33 -15.85
C ARG A 152 14.18 7.21 -16.29
N ARG A 153 14.20 6.87 -17.57
CA ARG A 153 15.12 5.83 -18.12
C ARG A 153 16.58 6.22 -17.89
N GLU A 154 16.92 7.50 -18.08
CA GLU A 154 18.27 8.02 -17.84
C GLU A 154 18.65 7.96 -16.36
N ARG A 155 17.77 8.41 -15.45
CA ARG A 155 17.98 8.29 -14.00
C ARG A 155 18.19 6.83 -13.58
N TRP A 156 17.38 5.91 -14.10
CA TRP A 156 17.50 4.48 -13.82
C TRP A 156 18.77 3.86 -14.41
N ALA A 157 19.19 4.30 -15.61
CA ALA A 157 20.45 3.86 -16.20
C ALA A 157 21.65 4.36 -15.40
N ALA A 158 21.62 5.62 -14.94
CA ALA A 158 22.65 6.21 -14.09
C ALA A 158 22.73 5.52 -12.72
N GLU A 159 21.60 5.24 -12.08
CA GLU A 159 21.54 4.48 -10.82
C GLU A 159 22.10 3.06 -10.99
N ARG A 160 21.75 2.37 -12.09
CA ARG A 160 22.32 1.04 -12.39
C ARG A 160 23.83 1.11 -12.60
N ALA A 161 24.32 2.08 -13.39
CA ALA A 161 25.74 2.26 -13.61
C ALA A 161 26.49 2.60 -12.32
N ALA A 162 25.89 3.39 -11.42
CA ALA A 162 26.46 3.71 -10.11
C ALA A 162 26.53 2.46 -9.20
N ARG A 163 25.48 1.62 -9.20
CA ARG A 163 25.48 0.34 -8.48
C ARG A 163 26.52 -0.63 -9.03
N GLU A 164 26.63 -0.76 -10.34
CA GLU A 164 27.63 -1.61 -10.99
C GLU A 164 29.07 -1.17 -10.67
N LYS A 165 29.33 0.15 -10.65
CA LYS A 165 30.62 0.70 -10.19
C LYS A 165 30.87 0.45 -8.69
N ALA A 166 29.86 0.55 -7.84
CA ALA A 166 29.98 0.26 -6.42
C ALA A 166 30.24 -1.23 -6.14
N ASP A 167 29.61 -2.11 -6.93
CA ASP A 167 29.85 -3.56 -6.85
C ASP A 167 31.22 -3.95 -7.42
N THR A 168 31.73 -3.24 -8.44
CA THR A 168 33.08 -3.45 -9.00
C THR A 168 34.19 -2.96 -8.05
N ASN A 169 33.93 -1.91 -7.27
CA ASN A 169 34.85 -1.43 -6.22
C ASN A 169 34.80 -2.26 -4.92
N ARG A 170 33.80 -3.14 -4.78
CA ARG A 170 33.76 -4.14 -3.72
C ARG A 170 34.53 -5.38 -4.19
N GLN A 171 35.86 -5.27 -4.17
CA GLN A 171 36.76 -6.39 -4.40
C GLN A 171 36.36 -7.56 -3.45
N PRO A 172 36.29 -8.82 -3.92
CA PRO A 172 35.98 -9.95 -3.08
C PRO A 172 37.16 -10.22 -2.13
N SER A 173 37.13 -9.64 -0.93
CA SER A 173 38.09 -9.97 0.12
C SER A 173 37.54 -11.13 0.95
N SER A 174 37.70 -12.34 0.43
CA SER A 174 38.00 -13.53 1.24
C SER A 174 38.45 -14.66 0.33
N GLN A 175 39.72 -15.02 0.49
CA GLN A 175 40.35 -16.24 0.05
C GLN A 175 39.50 -17.47 0.43
N ASN A 176 39.40 -18.42 -0.49
CA ASN A 176 39.80 -19.79 -0.18
C ASN A 176 40.28 -20.47 -1.47
N GLU A 177 41.52 -20.93 -1.42
CA GLU A 177 42.14 -21.86 -2.35
C GLU A 177 41.26 -23.10 -2.51
N GLN A 178 41.08 -23.59 -3.74
CA GLN A 178 41.46 -24.95 -4.15
C GLN A 178 40.91 -25.30 -5.55
N THR A 179 41.88 -25.50 -6.44
CA THR A 179 41.97 -26.60 -7.41
C THR A 179 41.01 -26.60 -8.61
N ALA A 180 41.64 -26.40 -9.77
CA ALA A 180 41.13 -26.83 -11.07
C ALA A 180 41.05 -28.35 -11.17
N GLY A 181 39.96 -28.86 -11.74
CA GLY A 181 39.90 -30.18 -12.39
C GLY A 181 38.89 -31.17 -11.80
N GLY A 182 38.11 -31.79 -12.69
CA GLY A 182 37.50 -33.10 -12.46
C GLY A 182 35.98 -33.16 -12.46
N GLN A 183 35.42 -33.75 -13.52
CA GLN A 183 34.09 -34.37 -13.51
C GLN A 183 33.99 -35.40 -12.37
N GLU A 184 32.89 -35.41 -11.61
CA GLU A 184 32.11 -36.65 -11.43
C GLU A 184 30.73 -36.39 -10.80
N SER A 185 29.74 -37.06 -11.38
CA SER A 185 28.39 -37.20 -10.85
C SER A 185 28.41 -38.10 -9.62
N ARG A 186 27.87 -37.64 -8.48
CA ARG A 186 27.24 -38.52 -7.47
C ARG A 186 26.20 -37.76 -6.66
N ARG A 187 24.99 -38.33 -6.67
CA ARG A 187 23.90 -38.05 -5.73
C ARG A 187 24.36 -38.40 -4.32
N ASP A 188 24.21 -37.49 -3.36
CA ASP A 188 23.49 -37.73 -2.11
C ASP A 188 23.21 -36.40 -1.40
N GLY A 189 22.14 -36.34 -0.62
CA GLY A 189 21.55 -35.12 -0.08
C GLY A 189 22.33 -34.45 1.05
N GLN A 190 22.33 -33.11 1.06
CA GLN A 190 22.42 -32.33 2.29
C GLN A 190 21.80 -30.95 2.07
N ASP A 191 20.69 -30.69 2.76
CA ASP A 191 20.08 -29.38 2.91
C ASP A 191 21.09 -28.39 3.49
N GLY A 192 21.31 -27.29 2.77
CA GLY A 192 22.34 -26.32 3.09
C GLY A 192 22.16 -25.03 2.30
N ASN A 193 21.17 -24.25 2.72
CA ASN A 193 21.12 -22.79 2.67
C ASN A 193 21.91 -22.11 1.53
N ARG A 194 21.30 -21.99 0.35
CA ARG A 194 21.71 -21.04 -0.69
C ARG A 194 20.62 -20.00 -0.91
N GLU A 195 20.36 -19.16 0.09
CA GLU A 195 19.68 -17.88 -0.11
C GLU A 195 20.68 -16.83 -0.59
N ALA A 196 20.99 -16.86 -1.89
CA ALA A 196 21.63 -15.76 -2.59
C ALA A 196 20.73 -15.32 -3.74
N GLY A 197 20.12 -14.14 -3.60
CA GLY A 197 19.63 -13.35 -4.73
C GLY A 197 18.29 -13.78 -5.34
N GLN A 198 17.22 -13.95 -4.55
CA GLN A 198 15.86 -13.91 -5.08
C GLN A 198 15.07 -12.83 -4.36
N GLY A 199 14.87 -11.71 -5.04
CA GLY A 199 14.00 -10.64 -4.56
C GLY A 199 12.65 -11.24 -4.16
N ARG A 200 12.25 -11.01 -2.91
CA ARG A 200 10.98 -11.46 -2.33
C ARG A 200 9.83 -11.11 -3.27
N ARG A 201 9.44 -12.06 -4.11
CA ARG A 201 8.18 -12.02 -4.85
C ARG A 201 7.13 -12.19 -3.76
N GLY A 202 6.35 -11.13 -3.50
CA GLY A 202 5.27 -11.18 -2.51
C GLY A 202 4.35 -12.38 -2.74
N PRO A 203 3.56 -12.77 -1.73
CA PRO A 203 2.74 -13.98 -1.78
C PRO A 203 1.96 -14.05 -3.11
N PRO A 204 1.85 -15.24 -3.72
CA PRO A 204 1.19 -15.40 -5.02
C PRO A 204 -0.21 -14.81 -4.92
N ARG A 205 -0.50 -13.80 -5.75
CA ARG A 205 -1.86 -13.27 -5.89
C ARG A 205 -2.73 -14.42 -6.39
N THR A 206 -3.63 -14.93 -5.55
CA THR A 206 -4.56 -15.98 -5.94
C THR A 206 -5.47 -15.46 -7.06
N GLU A 207 -5.94 -16.35 -7.93
CA GLU A 207 -6.85 -15.98 -9.02
C GLU A 207 -8.09 -15.25 -8.50
N ASP A 208 -8.59 -15.66 -7.33
CA ASP A 208 -9.71 -15.04 -6.63
C ASP A 208 -9.47 -13.55 -6.34
N THR A 209 -8.30 -13.18 -5.81
CA THR A 209 -8.00 -11.76 -5.51
C THR A 209 -7.91 -10.90 -6.77
N ARG A 210 -7.46 -11.48 -7.90
CA ARG A 210 -7.44 -10.78 -9.19
C ARG A 210 -8.85 -10.62 -9.74
N ASN A 211 -9.67 -11.67 -9.63
CA ASN A 211 -11.05 -11.68 -10.11
C ASN A 211 -11.91 -10.69 -9.32
N ASP A 212 -11.75 -10.64 -8.00
CA ASP A 212 -12.45 -9.67 -7.14
C ASP A 212 -12.10 -8.23 -7.50
N TRP A 213 -10.82 -7.95 -7.75
CA TRP A 213 -10.40 -6.62 -8.18
C TRP A 213 -10.97 -6.24 -9.55
N MET A 214 -10.94 -7.16 -10.51
CA MET A 214 -11.56 -6.97 -11.83
C MET A 214 -13.06 -6.73 -11.69
N LYS A 215 -13.75 -7.54 -10.90
CA LYS A 215 -15.19 -7.42 -10.64
C LYS A 215 -15.54 -6.07 -10.04
N ARG A 216 -14.87 -5.67 -8.94
CA ARG A 216 -15.08 -4.33 -8.33
C ARG A 216 -14.87 -3.20 -9.33
N ARG A 217 -13.87 -3.31 -10.21
CA ARG A 217 -13.62 -2.31 -11.25
C ARG A 217 -14.72 -2.27 -12.31
N LEU A 218 -15.28 -3.42 -12.68
CA LEU A 218 -16.40 -3.51 -13.61
C LEU A 218 -17.70 -2.98 -12.99
N ASP A 219 -17.98 -3.36 -11.74
CA ASP A 219 -19.17 -2.92 -10.99
C ASP A 219 -19.18 -1.40 -10.78
N ASN A 220 -17.99 -0.80 -10.56
CA ASN A 220 -17.83 0.63 -10.34
C ASN A 220 -17.69 1.48 -11.63
N SER A 221 -17.95 0.91 -12.82
CA SER A 221 -17.90 1.67 -14.08
C SER A 221 -19.05 1.33 -15.02
N SER A 222 -19.55 2.32 -15.75
CA SER A 222 -20.59 2.08 -16.75
C SER A 222 -20.01 1.48 -18.05
N PRO A 223 -20.84 0.79 -18.87
CA PRO A 223 -20.44 0.34 -20.20
C PRO A 223 -19.86 1.47 -21.06
N ASP A 224 -20.48 2.65 -21.07
CA ASP A 224 -20.02 3.80 -21.85
C ASP A 224 -18.67 4.36 -21.36
N GLU A 225 -18.43 4.34 -20.05
CA GLU A 225 -17.14 4.73 -19.47
C GLU A 225 -16.04 3.72 -19.85
N ARG A 226 -16.38 2.43 -19.91
CA ARG A 226 -15.46 1.40 -20.40
C ARG A 226 -15.16 1.58 -21.88
N ALA A 227 -16.17 1.82 -22.72
CA ALA A 227 -16.01 2.05 -24.15
C ALA A 227 -15.11 3.27 -24.41
N ARG A 228 -15.39 4.42 -23.76
CA ARG A 228 -14.57 5.63 -23.86
C ARG A 228 -13.12 5.38 -23.45
N ARG A 229 -12.87 4.62 -22.38
CA ARG A 229 -11.49 4.27 -21.99
C ARG A 229 -10.78 3.42 -23.04
N THR A 230 -11.46 2.44 -23.63
CA THR A 230 -10.89 1.61 -24.70
C THR A 230 -10.57 2.46 -25.92
N GLU A 231 -11.49 3.33 -26.36
CA GLU A 231 -11.28 4.23 -27.49
C GLU A 231 -10.15 5.22 -27.23
N TYR A 232 -10.07 5.80 -26.02
CA TYR A 232 -8.95 6.68 -25.64
C TYR A 232 -7.60 5.96 -25.71
N ARG A 233 -7.52 4.73 -25.19
CA ARG A 233 -6.28 3.93 -25.26
C ARG A 233 -5.93 3.59 -26.70
N ARG A 234 -6.90 3.22 -27.52
CA ARG A 234 -6.71 2.96 -28.94
C ARG A 234 -6.15 4.19 -29.66
N ALA A 235 -6.78 5.35 -29.47
CA ALA A 235 -6.32 6.61 -30.07
C ALA A 235 -4.90 6.99 -29.63
N MET A 236 -4.58 6.82 -28.34
CA MET A 236 -3.22 7.03 -27.82
C MET A 236 -2.21 6.08 -28.45
N THR A 237 -2.54 4.80 -28.59
CA THR A 237 -1.66 3.79 -29.21
C THR A 237 -1.44 4.08 -30.70
N GLU A 238 -2.52 4.28 -31.47
CA GLU A 238 -2.43 4.62 -32.90
C GLU A 238 -1.60 5.89 -33.11
N ARG A 239 -1.76 6.90 -32.25
CA ARG A 239 -0.99 8.13 -32.38
C ARG A 239 0.49 7.95 -32.02
N ARG A 240 0.81 7.14 -31.01
CA ARG A 240 2.20 6.77 -30.69
C ARG A 240 2.86 6.04 -31.86
N GLU A 241 2.16 5.10 -32.47
CA GLU A 241 2.63 4.37 -33.66
C GLU A 241 2.91 5.33 -34.83
N GLN A 242 2.00 6.28 -35.10
CA GLN A 242 2.21 7.31 -36.13
C GLN A 242 3.43 8.20 -35.85
N LEU A 243 3.74 8.45 -34.59
CA LEU A 243 4.92 9.22 -34.16
C LEU A 243 6.21 8.38 -34.12
N GLY A 244 6.15 7.08 -34.46
CA GLY A 244 7.28 6.16 -34.38
C GLY A 244 7.73 5.86 -32.94
N ILE A 245 6.87 6.15 -31.96
CA ILE A 245 7.12 5.87 -30.55
C ILE A 245 6.55 4.49 -30.26
N GLU A 246 7.39 3.53 -29.87
CA GLU A 246 6.91 2.20 -29.49
C GLU A 246 5.80 2.31 -28.43
N PRO A 247 4.73 1.49 -28.53
CA PRO A 247 3.67 1.52 -27.54
C PRO A 247 4.27 1.26 -26.16
N GLY A 248 4.15 2.26 -25.30
CA GLY A 248 4.80 2.28 -23.99
C GLY A 248 4.48 1.02 -23.20
N ARG A 249 5.44 0.10 -23.11
CA ARG A 249 5.42 -0.95 -22.10
C ARG A 249 5.47 -0.22 -20.76
N GLY A 250 4.34 -0.17 -20.07
CA GLY A 250 4.12 0.61 -18.86
C GLY A 250 5.34 0.67 -17.95
N GLY A 251 5.69 1.88 -17.51
CA GLY A 251 6.95 2.28 -16.88
C GLY A 251 7.33 1.55 -15.59
N GLY A 252 7.56 0.25 -15.69
CA GLY A 252 8.45 -0.50 -14.84
C GLY A 252 9.85 -0.56 -15.45
N PRO A 253 10.87 -0.90 -14.65
CA PRO A 253 12.23 -1.10 -15.13
C PRO A 253 12.25 -1.98 -16.39
N PRO A 254 13.16 -1.74 -17.35
CA PRO A 254 13.49 -2.73 -18.37
C PRO A 254 14.17 -3.91 -17.68
N GLY A 255 13.36 -4.82 -17.14
CA GLY A 255 13.76 -6.03 -16.45
C GLY A 255 13.11 -7.26 -17.09
N ARG A 256 13.88 -7.93 -17.95
CA ARG A 256 13.72 -9.33 -18.40
C ARG A 256 12.33 -9.73 -18.91
N ARG A 257 12.07 -9.46 -20.20
CA ARG A 257 11.41 -10.46 -21.06
C ARG A 257 12.37 -10.79 -22.18
N GLY A 258 12.75 -12.06 -22.27
CA GLY A 258 13.56 -12.60 -23.37
C GLY A 258 12.90 -12.36 -24.73
N PRO A 259 13.60 -12.69 -25.83
CA PRO A 259 13.13 -12.44 -27.19
C PRO A 259 11.73 -13.03 -27.42
N PRO A 260 10.93 -12.44 -28.32
CA PRO A 260 9.60 -12.93 -28.62
C PRO A 260 9.69 -14.40 -29.04
N GLY A 261 8.98 -15.26 -28.31
CA GLY A 261 8.84 -16.67 -28.67
C GLY A 261 8.32 -16.75 -30.10
N GLY A 262 9.09 -17.41 -30.96
CA GLY A 262 8.65 -17.81 -32.29
C GLY A 262 7.34 -18.58 -32.17
N ARG A 263 6.41 -18.28 -33.06
CA ARG A 263 5.20 -19.08 -33.24
C ARG A 263 5.61 -20.52 -33.56
N PRO A 264 5.11 -21.54 -32.85
CA PRO A 264 5.17 -22.89 -33.40
C PRO A 264 4.30 -22.92 -34.66
N THR A 265 4.93 -23.28 -35.77
CA THR A 265 4.27 -23.85 -36.95
C THR A 265 3.77 -25.25 -36.63
#